data_AF-A0A3D1R838-F1
#
_entry.id   AF-A0A3D1R838-F1
#
_cell.length_a   1.000
_cell.length_b   1.000
_cell.length_c   1.000
_cell.angle_alpha   90.00
_cell.angle_beta   90.00
_cell.angle_gamma   90.00
#
_symmetry.space_group_name_H-M   'P 1'
#
loop_
_entity.id
_entity.type
_entity.pdbx_description
1 polymer ?
#
loop_
_entity_poly.entity_id
_entity_poly.type
_entity_poly.pdbx_seq_one_letter_code
_entity_poly.pdbx_strand_id
1 'polypeptide(L)'
;MAFDFDTESAKLSPALAEKQPTSNVEAAIFDAERVFSIVNQRHDKLATVPTFDIASLDNIPPIAGILRSTDLDCEKALRLMLTSANKDARDESDTIIGSVKEAARFLFRKDPETLKDIEAIGDTGALHDRAADLHRAAVFCEAHPELAASDSRVPANTPARARELASMLAAVADNSASKATFRKRNLAFWMLHDAVNEVRAAVRFACPDDKEFVTRVCTRYEPPKKKKAKDEPEPK
;
A
#
# COMPACT_ATOMS: atom_id res chain seq x y z
N MET A 1 -13.09 -26.37 5.63
CA MET A 1 -13.16 -25.76 6.97
C MET A 1 -13.23 -24.25 6.76
N ALA A 2 -14.07 -23.50 7.47
CA ALA A 2 -14.12 -22.04 7.30
C ALA A 2 -12.81 -21.43 7.84
N PHE A 3 -12.24 -20.45 7.12
CA PHE A 3 -11.03 -19.76 7.57
C PHE A 3 -11.31 -18.99 8.86
N ASP A 4 -10.56 -19.27 9.92
CA ASP A 4 -10.66 -18.59 11.22
C ASP A 4 -9.51 -17.58 11.37
N PHE A 5 -9.85 -16.31 11.15
CA PHE A 5 -8.88 -15.22 11.22
C PHE A 5 -8.25 -15.06 12.60
N ASP A 6 -9.04 -15.22 13.67
CA ASP A 6 -8.55 -14.92 15.02
C ASP A 6 -7.54 -15.99 15.45
N THR A 7 -7.81 -17.26 15.13
CA THR A 7 -6.87 -18.36 15.36
C THR A 7 -5.60 -18.25 14.51
N GLU A 8 -5.73 -17.91 13.22
CA GLU A 8 -4.58 -17.83 12.32
C GLU A 8 -3.71 -16.59 12.60
N SER A 9 -4.32 -15.44 12.90
CA SER A 9 -3.59 -14.21 13.25
C SER A 9 -2.87 -14.31 14.60
N ALA A 10 -3.36 -15.13 15.53
CA ALA A 10 -2.68 -15.39 16.81
C ALA A 10 -1.32 -16.09 16.65
N LYS A 11 -1.06 -16.73 15.50
CA LYS A 11 0.25 -17.34 15.17
C LYS A 11 1.30 -16.31 14.77
N LEU A 12 0.88 -15.11 14.38
CA LEU A 12 1.78 -14.02 13.99
C LEU A 12 2.42 -13.35 15.21
N SER A 13 3.57 -12.73 15.00
CA SER A 13 4.21 -11.89 16.02
C SER A 13 3.28 -10.73 16.41
N PRO A 14 3.06 -10.48 17.72
CA PRO A 14 2.25 -9.34 18.19
C PRO A 14 2.72 -7.99 17.64
N ALA A 15 4.01 -7.85 17.33
CA ALA A 15 4.57 -6.63 16.75
C ALA A 15 3.99 -6.32 15.35
N LEU A 16 3.52 -7.32 14.61
CA LEU A 16 2.90 -7.12 13.30
C LEU A 16 1.54 -6.44 13.37
N ALA A 17 0.84 -6.53 14.50
CA ALA A 17 -0.42 -5.81 14.70
C ALA A 17 -0.20 -4.28 14.75
N GLU A 18 0.97 -3.84 15.23
CA GLU A 18 1.35 -2.42 15.28
C GLU A 18 2.08 -1.95 14.01
N LYS A 19 2.62 -2.88 13.24
CA LYS A 19 3.39 -2.58 12.04
C LYS A 19 2.47 -2.24 10.86
N GLN A 20 2.57 -1.02 10.35
CA GLN A 20 1.81 -0.60 9.18
C GLN A 20 2.16 -1.38 7.90
N PRO A 21 1.21 -1.51 6.96
CA PRO A 21 1.47 -2.03 5.63
C PRO A 21 2.64 -1.33 4.95
N THR A 22 3.53 -2.10 4.34
CA THR A 22 4.70 -1.55 3.61
C THR A 22 4.37 -1.11 2.19
N SER A 23 3.18 -1.43 1.71
CA SER A 23 2.69 -1.05 0.40
C SER A 23 1.21 -0.72 0.49
N ASN A 24 0.68 -0.07 -0.54
CA ASN A 24 -0.74 0.16 -0.70
C ASN A 24 -1.54 -1.16 -0.55
N VAL A 25 -2.58 -1.14 0.30
CA VAL A 25 -3.39 -2.32 0.66
C VAL A 25 -4.16 -2.86 -0.55
N GLU A 26 -4.73 -1.98 -1.37
CA GLU A 26 -5.46 -2.35 -2.58
C GLU A 26 -4.53 -3.05 -3.60
N ALA A 27 -3.32 -2.51 -3.82
CA ALA A 27 -2.32 -3.14 -4.68
C ALA A 27 -1.90 -4.53 -4.16
N ALA A 28 -1.77 -4.69 -2.85
CA ALA A 28 -1.45 -5.99 -2.24
C ALA A 28 -2.59 -7.01 -2.41
N ILE A 29 -3.85 -6.58 -2.26
CA ILE A 29 -5.03 -7.43 -2.52
C ILE A 29 -5.05 -7.88 -3.98
N PHE A 30 -4.89 -6.96 -4.94
CA PHE A 30 -4.88 -7.30 -6.36
C PHE A 30 -3.74 -8.26 -6.72
N ASP A 31 -2.55 -8.04 -6.18
CA ASP A 31 -1.42 -8.95 -6.38
C ASP A 31 -1.73 -10.35 -5.86
N ALA A 32 -2.33 -10.45 -4.67
CA ALA A 32 -2.69 -11.72 -4.05
C ALA A 32 -3.78 -12.46 -4.82
N GLU A 33 -4.87 -11.78 -5.20
CA GLU A 33 -5.96 -12.36 -5.99
C GLU A 33 -5.47 -12.84 -7.37
N ARG A 34 -4.58 -12.08 -8.00
CA ARG A 34 -3.93 -12.48 -9.25
C ARG A 34 -3.03 -13.71 -9.07
N VAL A 35 -2.20 -13.74 -8.03
CA VAL A 35 -1.37 -14.91 -7.69
C VAL A 35 -2.25 -16.13 -7.49
N PHE A 36 -3.31 -16.03 -6.68
CA PHE A 36 -4.27 -17.11 -6.47
C PHE A 36 -4.90 -17.58 -7.78
N SER A 37 -5.42 -16.67 -8.60
CA SER A 37 -6.07 -17.01 -9.89
C SER A 37 -5.15 -17.78 -10.85
N ILE A 38 -3.87 -17.41 -10.89
CA ILE A 38 -2.86 -18.07 -11.75
C ILE A 38 -2.45 -19.43 -11.16
N VAL A 39 -2.16 -19.47 -9.86
CA VAL A 39 -1.56 -20.64 -9.21
C VAL A 39 -2.58 -21.72 -8.91
N ASN A 40 -3.84 -21.36 -8.62
CA ASN A 40 -4.91 -22.31 -8.31
C ASN A 40 -5.19 -23.30 -9.46
N GLN A 41 -4.81 -22.96 -10.70
CA GLN A 41 -4.86 -23.88 -11.86
C GLN A 41 -3.88 -25.05 -11.74
N ARG A 42 -2.88 -24.94 -10.84
CA ARG A 42 -1.86 -25.95 -10.56
C ARG A 42 -1.86 -26.33 -9.07
N HIS A 43 -3.01 -26.23 -8.41
CA HIS A 43 -3.20 -26.53 -6.99
C HIS A 43 -2.60 -27.88 -6.59
N ASP A 44 -3.01 -28.96 -7.26
CA ASP A 44 -2.52 -30.32 -7.00
C ASP A 44 -0.99 -30.43 -7.09
N LYS A 45 -0.37 -29.68 -8.01
CA LYS A 45 1.08 -29.68 -8.16
C LYS A 45 1.75 -29.02 -6.95
N LEU A 46 1.20 -27.90 -6.47
CA LEU A 46 1.70 -27.24 -5.27
C LEU A 46 1.46 -28.06 -4.01
N ALA A 47 0.35 -28.79 -3.93
CA ALA A 47 0.04 -29.66 -2.79
C ALA A 47 1.10 -30.77 -2.58
N THR A 48 1.89 -31.10 -3.60
CA THR A 48 3.00 -32.07 -3.50
C THR A 48 4.33 -31.46 -3.07
N VAL A 49 4.42 -30.13 -2.92
CA VAL A 49 5.67 -29.46 -2.54
C VAL A 49 6.00 -29.80 -1.08
N PRO A 50 7.19 -30.35 -0.80
CA PRO A 50 7.60 -30.66 0.57
C PRO A 50 7.56 -29.41 1.44
N THR A 51 7.08 -29.56 2.68
CA THR A 51 7.02 -28.49 3.71
C THR A 51 6.13 -27.27 3.39
N PHE A 52 5.59 -27.17 2.18
CA PHE A 52 4.63 -26.14 1.82
C PHE A 52 3.24 -26.50 2.36
N ASP A 53 2.66 -25.60 3.14
CA ASP A 53 1.28 -25.71 3.55
C ASP A 53 0.37 -25.16 2.44
N ILE A 54 -0.36 -26.05 1.77
CA ILE A 54 -1.33 -25.69 0.72
C ILE A 54 -2.41 -24.72 1.23
N ALA A 55 -2.67 -24.70 2.54
CA ALA A 55 -3.57 -23.72 3.13
C ALA A 55 -3.08 -22.27 2.90
N SER A 56 -1.78 -22.04 2.69
CA SER A 56 -1.24 -20.73 2.31
C SER A 56 -1.79 -20.24 0.96
N LEU A 57 -2.12 -21.14 0.03
CA LEU A 57 -2.81 -20.80 -1.21
C LEU A 57 -4.32 -20.65 -0.98
N ASP A 58 -4.93 -21.63 -0.31
CA ASP A 58 -6.38 -21.70 -0.11
C ASP A 58 -6.93 -20.55 0.74
N ASN A 59 -6.11 -20.01 1.66
CA ASN A 59 -6.48 -18.92 2.55
C ASN A 59 -6.31 -17.53 1.92
N ILE A 60 -5.71 -17.40 0.72
CA ILE A 60 -5.56 -16.09 0.07
C ILE A 60 -6.91 -15.38 -0.12
N PRO A 61 -7.95 -16.00 -0.72
CA PRO A 61 -9.24 -15.34 -0.90
C PRO A 61 -9.91 -14.86 0.39
N PRO A 62 -10.04 -15.67 1.47
CA PRO A 62 -10.64 -15.18 2.71
C PRO A 62 -9.80 -14.10 3.40
N ILE A 63 -8.46 -14.21 3.40
CA ILE A 63 -7.60 -13.15 3.97
C ILE A 63 -7.77 -11.84 3.19
N ALA A 64 -7.77 -11.89 1.86
CA ALA A 64 -7.98 -10.71 1.02
C ALA A 64 -9.34 -10.05 1.27
N GLY A 65 -10.40 -10.86 1.46
CA GLY A 65 -11.73 -10.36 1.82
C GLY A 65 -11.75 -9.63 3.17
N ILE A 66 -11.05 -10.17 4.17
CA ILE A 66 -10.92 -9.54 5.50
C ILE A 66 -10.07 -8.26 5.44
N LEU A 67 -8.97 -8.29 4.70
CA LEU A 67 -8.15 -7.09 4.52
C LEU A 67 -8.96 -5.99 3.86
N ARG A 68 -9.71 -6.29 2.79
CA ARG A 68 -10.61 -5.33 2.12
C ARG A 68 -11.66 -4.74 3.07
N SER A 69 -12.33 -5.56 3.87
CA SER A 69 -13.38 -5.07 4.78
C SER A 69 -12.80 -4.23 5.91
N THR A 70 -11.71 -4.67 6.52
CA THR A 70 -11.04 -3.94 7.61
C THR A 70 -10.41 -2.64 7.14
N ASP A 71 -9.92 -2.59 5.89
CA ASP A 71 -9.42 -1.37 5.27
C ASP A 71 -10.54 -0.33 5.08
N LEU A 72 -11.68 -0.75 4.53
CA LEU A 72 -12.88 0.09 4.42
C LEU A 72 -13.39 0.57 5.78
N ASP A 73 -13.35 -0.27 6.80
CA ASP A 73 -13.77 0.10 8.14
C ASP A 73 -12.78 1.06 8.81
N CYS A 74 -11.48 0.92 8.55
CA CYS A 74 -10.48 1.92 8.94
C CYS A 74 -10.78 3.27 8.27
N GLU A 75 -11.08 3.28 6.96
CA GLU A 75 -11.45 4.52 6.27
C GLU A 75 -12.71 5.16 6.87
N LYS A 76 -13.75 4.37 7.15
CA LYS A 76 -14.99 4.88 7.75
C LYS A 76 -14.74 5.42 9.15
N ALA A 77 -14.02 4.69 9.99
CA ALA A 77 -13.69 5.12 11.35
C ALA A 77 -12.95 6.47 11.31
N LEU A 78 -11.99 6.61 10.41
CA LEU A 78 -11.27 7.86 10.20
C LEU A 78 -12.14 8.99 9.65
N ARG A 79 -13.00 8.71 8.66
CA ARG A 79 -13.96 9.70 8.13
C ARG A 79 -14.93 10.20 9.21
N LEU A 80 -15.40 9.30 10.08
CA LEU A 80 -16.30 9.64 11.19
C LEU A 80 -15.59 10.48 12.27
N MET A 81 -14.32 10.21 12.54
CA MET A 81 -13.54 11.00 13.51
C MET A 81 -13.12 12.36 12.96
N LEU A 82 -13.12 12.52 11.64
CA LEU A 82 -12.84 13.78 10.94
C LEU A 82 -14.14 14.38 10.40
N THR A 83 -15.00 14.83 11.32
CA THR A 83 -16.14 15.70 11.01
C THR A 83 -15.70 17.02 10.36
N SER A 84 -16.66 17.89 10.00
CA SER A 84 -16.43 19.16 9.28
C SER A 84 -15.29 20.04 9.83
N ALA A 85 -14.97 19.94 11.12
CA ALA A 85 -13.88 20.67 11.77
C ALA A 85 -12.48 20.36 11.19
N ASN A 86 -12.28 19.18 10.58
CA ASN A 86 -10.98 18.77 10.01
C ASN A 86 -11.07 18.49 8.50
N LYS A 87 -12.06 19.04 7.80
CA LYS A 87 -12.11 18.98 6.33
C LYS A 87 -10.93 19.72 5.72
N ASP A 88 -10.66 20.92 6.21
CA ASP A 88 -9.59 21.77 5.68
C ASP A 88 -8.21 21.11 5.84
N ALA A 89 -7.96 20.45 6.98
CA ALA A 89 -6.73 19.68 7.19
C ALA A 89 -6.57 18.52 6.19
N ARG A 90 -7.67 17.90 5.73
CA ARG A 90 -7.63 16.82 4.73
C ARG A 90 -7.36 17.37 3.34
N ASP A 91 -8.08 18.41 2.95
CA ASP A 91 -7.92 19.05 1.65
C ASP A 91 -6.49 19.62 1.52
N GLU A 92 -5.97 20.20 2.60
CA GLU A 92 -4.58 20.68 2.68
C GLU A 92 -3.57 19.52 2.59
N SER A 93 -3.82 18.41 3.27
CA SER A 93 -2.95 17.23 3.21
C SER A 93 -2.87 16.64 1.79
N ASP A 94 -4.01 16.51 1.11
CA ASP A 94 -4.06 16.03 -0.27
C ASP A 94 -3.37 17.02 -1.22
N THR A 95 -3.52 18.33 -0.96
CA THR A 95 -2.82 19.38 -1.71
C THR A 95 -1.31 19.27 -1.56
N ILE A 96 -0.81 19.05 -0.33
CA ILE A 96 0.62 18.89 -0.07
C ILE A 96 1.15 17.63 -0.76
N ILE A 97 0.51 16.48 -0.57
CA ILE A 97 0.92 15.21 -1.19
C ILE A 97 0.91 15.34 -2.72
N GLY A 98 -0.17 15.89 -3.28
CA GLY A 98 -0.29 16.12 -4.73
C GLY A 98 0.79 17.05 -5.26
N SER A 99 1.00 18.19 -4.61
CA SER A 99 1.98 19.20 -5.04
C SER A 99 3.42 18.68 -4.99
N VAL A 100 3.79 17.97 -3.91
CA VAL A 100 5.11 17.34 -3.78
C VAL A 100 5.32 16.30 -4.87
N LYS A 101 4.34 15.40 -5.09
CA LYS A 101 4.44 14.36 -6.13
C LYS A 101 4.55 14.95 -7.53
N GLU A 102 3.74 15.96 -7.86
CA GLU A 102 3.78 16.60 -9.18
C GLU A 102 5.09 17.34 -9.43
N ALA A 103 5.53 18.17 -8.47
CA ALA A 103 6.77 18.92 -8.58
C ALA A 103 7.97 17.96 -8.68
N ALA A 104 8.03 16.93 -7.84
CA ALA A 104 9.11 15.96 -7.84
C ALA A 104 9.14 15.13 -9.14
N ARG A 105 7.98 14.70 -9.65
CA ARG A 105 7.89 13.98 -10.94
C ARG A 105 8.45 14.80 -12.09
N PHE A 106 8.26 16.12 -12.09
CA PHE A 106 8.79 16.99 -13.13
C PHE A 106 10.29 17.25 -12.95
N LEU A 107 10.72 17.60 -11.74
CA LEU A 107 12.09 17.96 -11.42
C LEU A 107 13.04 16.76 -11.60
N PHE A 108 12.66 15.61 -11.05
CA PHE A 108 13.44 14.37 -11.07
C PHE A 108 13.06 13.42 -12.21
N ARG A 109 12.42 13.91 -13.27
CA ARG A 109 11.98 13.08 -14.42
C ARG A 109 13.07 12.25 -15.11
N LYS A 110 14.34 12.60 -14.89
CA LYS A 110 15.52 11.92 -15.43
C LYS A 110 16.26 11.05 -14.40
N ASP A 111 15.77 11.03 -13.15
CA ASP A 111 16.36 10.25 -12.06
C ASP A 111 15.37 9.17 -11.60
N PRO A 112 15.52 7.94 -12.11
CA PRO A 112 14.57 6.87 -11.83
C PRO A 112 14.59 6.38 -10.37
N GLU A 113 15.68 6.55 -9.63
CA GLU A 113 15.73 6.13 -8.23
C GLU A 113 14.94 7.09 -7.34
N THR A 114 15.13 8.40 -7.51
CA THR A 114 14.35 9.42 -6.80
C THR A 114 12.85 9.35 -7.13
N LEU A 115 12.50 8.95 -8.36
CA LEU A 115 11.10 8.70 -8.74
C LEU A 115 10.48 7.52 -8.01
N LYS A 116 11.23 6.47 -7.65
CA LYS A 116 10.71 5.36 -6.85
C LYS A 116 10.33 5.82 -5.44
N ASP A 117 11.14 6.69 -4.84
CA ASP A 117 10.86 7.24 -3.51
C ASP A 117 9.57 8.06 -3.50
N ILE A 118 9.28 8.78 -4.60
CA ILE A 118 8.01 9.48 -4.82
C ILE A 118 6.85 8.52 -5.11
N GLU A 119 7.07 7.44 -5.85
CA GLU A 119 6.05 6.42 -6.10
C GLU A 119 5.67 5.65 -4.81
N ALA A 120 6.54 5.64 -3.79
CA ALA A 120 6.24 5.10 -2.46
C ALA A 120 5.31 6.00 -1.62
N ILE A 121 5.13 7.27 -1.99
CA ILE A 121 4.08 8.14 -1.43
C ILE A 121 2.77 7.75 -2.10
N GLY A 122 1.80 7.27 -1.32
CA GLY A 122 0.51 6.78 -1.80
C GLY A 122 -0.22 7.77 -2.71
N ASP A 123 -1.12 7.28 -3.55
CA ASP A 123 -2.08 8.14 -4.24
C ASP A 123 -3.12 8.65 -3.24
N THR A 124 -3.59 9.88 -3.44
CA THR A 124 -4.61 10.53 -2.60
C THR A 124 -5.86 9.66 -2.53
N GLY A 125 -6.21 9.12 -1.36
CA GLY A 125 -7.45 8.34 -1.22
C GLY A 125 -7.69 7.76 0.17
N ALA A 126 -6.72 6.99 0.69
CA ALA A 126 -6.87 6.32 1.97
C ALA A 126 -6.47 7.24 3.14
N LEU A 127 -7.43 7.56 3.99
CA LEU A 127 -7.24 8.51 5.09
C LEU A 127 -6.19 8.04 6.11
N HIS A 128 -6.09 6.73 6.30
CA HIS A 128 -5.15 6.12 7.26
C HIS A 128 -3.70 6.15 6.78
N ASP A 129 -3.48 6.11 5.47
CA ASP A 129 -2.15 6.19 4.88
C ASP A 129 -1.67 7.63 4.78
N ARG A 130 -2.59 8.60 4.79
CA ARG A 130 -2.30 10.03 4.65
C ARG A 130 -1.30 10.55 5.69
N ALA A 131 -1.37 10.12 6.95
CA ALA A 131 -0.38 10.52 7.95
C ALA A 131 1.03 9.99 7.62
N ALA A 132 1.13 8.74 7.16
CA ALA A 132 2.38 8.15 6.73
C ALA A 132 2.91 8.81 5.44
N ASP A 133 2.02 9.10 4.49
CA ASP A 133 2.36 9.77 3.24
C ASP A 133 2.80 11.22 3.45
N LEU A 134 2.19 11.95 4.38
CA LEU A 134 2.66 13.27 4.80
C LEU A 134 4.05 13.21 5.45
N HIS A 135 4.32 12.18 6.26
CA HIS A 135 5.67 11.96 6.80
C HIS A 135 6.69 11.67 5.70
N ARG A 136 6.35 10.79 4.74
CA ARG A 136 7.21 10.50 3.57
C ARG A 136 7.43 11.76 2.74
N ALA A 137 6.40 12.55 2.48
CA ALA A 137 6.49 13.82 1.76
C ALA A 137 7.39 14.83 2.49
N ALA A 138 7.26 14.94 3.82
CA ALA A 138 8.12 15.81 4.62
C ALA A 138 9.60 15.40 4.52
N VAL A 139 9.89 14.11 4.70
CA VAL A 139 11.26 13.57 4.60
C VAL A 139 11.81 13.76 3.19
N PHE A 140 10.99 13.54 2.16
CA PHE A 140 11.38 13.76 0.77
C PHE A 140 11.77 15.22 0.52
N CYS A 141 10.94 16.17 0.94
CA CYS A 141 11.24 17.60 0.77
C CYS A 141 12.48 18.06 1.55
N GLU A 142 12.81 17.42 2.66
CA GLU A 142 14.05 17.71 3.40
C GLU A 142 15.29 17.14 2.72
N ALA A 143 15.17 15.95 2.12
CA ALA A 143 16.24 15.36 1.32
C ALA A 143 16.49 16.16 0.03
N HIS A 144 15.45 16.84 -0.48
CA HIS A 144 15.45 17.57 -1.75
C HIS A 144 15.00 19.02 -1.59
N PRO A 145 15.75 19.89 -0.86
CA PRO A 145 15.35 21.27 -0.62
C PRO A 145 15.22 22.10 -1.91
N GLU A 146 15.86 21.69 -3.01
CA GLU A 146 15.74 22.29 -4.33
C GLU A 146 14.31 22.30 -4.87
N LEU A 147 13.43 21.43 -4.39
CA LEU A 147 12.01 21.43 -4.73
C LEU A 147 11.36 22.77 -4.40
N ALA A 148 11.62 23.29 -3.19
CA ALA A 148 11.02 24.54 -2.73
C ALA A 148 11.56 25.77 -3.45
N ALA A 149 12.80 25.69 -3.96
CA ALA A 149 13.37 26.74 -4.80
C ALA A 149 12.86 26.70 -6.24
N SER A 150 12.45 25.52 -6.73
CA SER A 150 12.15 25.28 -8.15
C SER A 150 10.66 25.28 -8.48
N ASP A 151 9.78 25.03 -7.51
CA ASP A 151 8.34 24.93 -7.73
C ASP A 151 7.54 25.64 -6.63
N SER A 152 6.80 26.69 -6.99
CA SER A 152 6.02 27.50 -6.04
C SER A 152 4.87 26.73 -5.38
N ARG A 153 4.49 25.55 -5.89
CA ARG A 153 3.47 24.68 -5.28
C ARG A 153 4.00 23.96 -4.04
N VAL A 154 5.32 23.92 -3.83
CA VAL A 154 5.97 23.33 -2.65
C VAL A 154 6.71 24.41 -1.88
N PRO A 155 6.03 25.22 -1.06
CA PRO A 155 6.70 26.22 -0.22
C PRO A 155 7.78 25.63 0.69
N ALA A 156 8.75 26.45 1.10
CA ALA A 156 9.84 26.01 1.99
C ALA A 156 9.36 25.48 3.35
N ASN A 157 8.16 25.88 3.81
CA ASN A 157 7.56 25.39 5.05
C ASN A 157 6.77 24.07 4.89
N THR A 158 6.68 23.50 3.67
CA THR A 158 5.96 22.25 3.41
C THR A 158 6.38 21.09 4.33
N PRO A 159 7.68 20.84 4.63
CA PRO A 159 8.06 19.75 5.54
C PRO A 159 7.49 19.90 6.95
N ALA A 160 7.53 21.12 7.50
CA ALA A 160 7.00 21.41 8.82
C ALA A 160 5.47 21.25 8.86
N ARG A 161 4.78 21.81 7.86
CA ARG A 161 3.31 21.72 7.77
C ARG A 161 2.83 20.30 7.54
N ALA A 162 3.53 19.52 6.72
CA ALA A 162 3.23 18.11 6.49
C ALA A 162 3.33 17.28 7.79
N ARG A 163 4.36 17.50 8.62
CA ARG A 163 4.48 16.83 9.92
C ARG A 163 3.39 17.24 10.91
N GLU A 164 3.02 18.51 10.92
CA GLU A 164 1.94 19.02 11.77
C GLU A 164 0.61 18.35 11.43
N LEU A 165 0.26 18.31 10.13
CA LEU A 165 -0.93 17.64 9.63
C LEU A 165 -0.87 16.12 9.88
N ALA A 166 0.30 15.49 9.70
CA ALA A 166 0.48 14.08 10.00
C ALA A 166 0.22 13.78 11.49
N SER A 167 0.73 14.63 12.38
CA SER A 167 0.53 14.50 13.84
C SER A 167 -0.93 14.72 14.22
N MET A 168 -1.59 15.71 13.61
CA MET A 168 -3.01 15.98 13.82
C MET A 168 -3.89 14.80 13.37
N LEU A 169 -3.61 14.23 12.20
CA LEU A 169 -4.32 13.06 11.68
C LEU A 169 -4.01 11.79 12.50
N ALA A 170 -2.78 11.62 12.98
CA ALA A 170 -2.39 10.51 13.84
C ALA A 170 -3.07 10.57 15.21
N ALA A 171 -3.21 11.76 15.80
CA ALA A 171 -3.91 11.96 17.08
C ALA A 171 -5.39 11.59 17.00
N VAL A 172 -6.02 11.82 15.85
CA VAL A 172 -7.42 11.43 15.59
C VAL A 172 -7.56 9.91 15.45
N ALA A 173 -6.52 9.20 15.00
CA ALA A 173 -6.50 7.74 14.89
C ALA A 173 -6.37 7.00 16.23
N ASP A 174 -6.11 7.71 17.34
CA ASP A 174 -5.70 7.13 18.63
C ASP A 174 -6.88 6.69 19.54
N ASN A 175 -8.12 6.75 19.03
CA ASN A 175 -9.31 6.22 19.70
C ASN A 175 -9.26 4.67 19.78
N SER A 176 -9.56 4.09 20.95
CA SER A 176 -9.46 2.65 21.22
C SER A 176 -10.26 1.78 20.24
N ALA A 177 -11.40 2.26 19.74
CA ALA A 177 -12.18 1.56 18.72
C ALA A 177 -11.47 1.50 17.36
N SER A 178 -10.73 2.55 16.99
CA SER A 178 -9.94 2.60 15.76
C SER A 178 -8.68 1.74 15.86
N LYS A 179 -8.03 1.70 17.03
CA LYS A 179 -6.84 0.87 17.26
C LYS A 179 -7.09 -0.61 16.98
N ALA A 180 -8.21 -1.16 17.44
CA ALA A 180 -8.55 -2.55 17.18
C ALA A 180 -8.73 -2.83 15.67
N THR A 181 -9.42 -1.93 14.96
CA THR A 181 -9.62 -2.03 13.51
C THR A 181 -8.31 -1.93 12.74
N PHE A 182 -7.43 -0.98 13.11
CA PHE A 182 -6.09 -0.84 12.52
C PHE A 182 -5.21 -2.08 12.76
N ARG A 183 -5.21 -2.61 13.98
CA ARG A 183 -4.48 -3.84 14.31
C ARG A 183 -4.97 -5.01 13.46
N LYS A 184 -6.28 -5.15 13.31
CA LYS A 184 -6.88 -6.20 12.48
C LYS A 184 -6.48 -6.07 11.01
N ARG A 185 -6.50 -4.85 10.46
CA ARG A 185 -6.03 -4.56 9.10
C ARG A 185 -4.54 -4.91 8.93
N ASN A 186 -3.70 -4.47 9.87
CA ASN A 186 -2.26 -4.74 9.83
C ASN A 186 -1.97 -6.25 9.85
N LEU A 187 -2.62 -7.00 10.75
CA LEU A 187 -2.50 -8.45 10.81
C LEU A 187 -2.95 -9.10 9.49
N ALA A 188 -4.12 -8.72 8.96
CA ALA A 188 -4.60 -9.24 7.67
C ALA A 188 -3.63 -8.96 6.52
N PHE A 189 -3.02 -7.77 6.48
CA PHE A 189 -2.00 -7.42 5.50
C PHE A 189 -0.78 -8.33 5.59
N TRP A 190 -0.22 -8.52 6.79
CA TRP A 190 0.97 -9.35 6.97
C TRP A 190 0.70 -10.83 6.71
N MET A 191 -0.48 -11.34 7.09
CA MET A 191 -0.92 -12.69 6.72
C MET A 191 -0.98 -12.87 5.21
N LEU A 192 -1.57 -11.91 4.49
CA LEU A 192 -1.70 -11.97 3.03
C LEU A 192 -0.32 -11.91 2.36
N HIS A 193 0.53 -11.00 2.85
CA HIS A 193 1.90 -10.83 2.37
C HIS A 193 2.71 -12.12 2.51
N ASP A 194 2.65 -12.77 3.68
CA ASP A 194 3.41 -13.98 3.96
C ASP A 194 2.87 -15.16 3.14
N ALA A 195 1.55 -15.33 3.06
CA ALA A 195 0.91 -16.35 2.22
C ALA A 195 1.32 -16.23 0.74
N VAL A 196 1.31 -15.02 0.18
CA VAL A 196 1.73 -14.78 -1.20
C VAL A 196 3.23 -15.08 -1.40
N ASN A 197 4.08 -14.74 -0.44
CA ASN A 197 5.52 -15.03 -0.53
C ASN A 197 5.80 -16.53 -0.45
N GLU A 198 5.08 -17.25 0.41
CA GLU A 198 5.17 -18.70 0.55
C GLU A 198 4.74 -19.40 -0.74
N VAL A 199 3.61 -18.99 -1.33
CA VAL A 199 3.15 -19.49 -2.63
C VAL A 199 4.18 -19.21 -3.74
N ARG A 200 4.80 -18.03 -3.76
CA ARG A 200 5.86 -17.71 -4.73
C ARG A 200 7.09 -18.59 -4.57
N ALA A 201 7.49 -18.88 -3.32
CA ALA A 201 8.59 -19.81 -3.04
C ALA A 201 8.25 -21.23 -3.53
N ALA A 202 7.05 -21.73 -3.20
CA ALA A 202 6.57 -23.04 -3.64
C ALA A 202 6.50 -23.15 -5.18
N VAL A 203 6.05 -22.10 -5.87
CA VAL A 203 6.01 -22.06 -7.34
C VAL A 203 7.42 -22.16 -7.95
N ARG A 204 8.40 -21.41 -7.42
CA ARG A 204 9.80 -21.49 -7.88
C ARG A 204 10.38 -22.90 -7.71
N PHE A 205 10.02 -23.56 -6.62
CA PHE A 205 10.45 -24.92 -6.33
C PHE A 205 9.76 -25.96 -7.22
N ALA A 206 8.44 -25.89 -7.38
CA ALA A 206 7.64 -26.88 -8.10
C ALA A 206 7.76 -26.77 -9.63
N CYS A 207 8.06 -25.57 -10.13
CA CYS A 207 8.08 -25.27 -11.57
C CYS A 207 9.38 -24.60 -12.02
N PRO A 208 10.58 -25.14 -11.71
CA PRO A 208 11.85 -24.47 -11.98
C PRO A 208 12.08 -24.24 -13.49
N ASP A 209 11.58 -25.14 -14.33
CA ASP A 209 11.78 -25.10 -15.79
C ASP A 209 10.76 -24.22 -16.51
N ASP A 210 9.60 -23.94 -15.90
CA ASP A 210 8.53 -23.12 -16.48
C ASP A 210 8.75 -21.64 -16.12
N LYS A 211 9.77 -21.05 -16.72
CA LYS A 211 10.20 -19.68 -16.44
C LYS A 211 9.11 -18.65 -16.70
N GLU A 212 8.26 -18.87 -17.68
CA GLU A 212 7.15 -17.96 -17.99
C GLU A 212 6.11 -17.98 -16.86
N PHE A 213 5.70 -19.17 -16.40
CA PHE A 213 4.79 -19.30 -15.27
C PHE A 213 5.36 -18.70 -13.99
N VAL A 214 6.62 -19.04 -13.66
CA VAL A 214 7.31 -18.49 -12.48
C VAL A 214 7.36 -16.96 -12.55
N THR A 215 7.72 -16.40 -13.70
CA THR A 215 7.75 -14.94 -13.91
C THR A 215 6.36 -14.33 -13.73
N ARG A 216 5.33 -14.91 -14.33
CA ARG A 216 3.95 -14.44 -14.18
C ARG A 216 3.51 -14.41 -12.72
N VAL A 217 3.85 -15.40 -11.89
CA VAL A 217 3.47 -15.42 -10.47
C VAL A 217 4.35 -14.49 -9.60
N CYS A 218 5.65 -14.41 -9.90
CA CYS A 218 6.63 -13.72 -9.07
C CYS A 218 6.74 -12.22 -9.36
N THR A 219 6.37 -11.77 -10.56
CA THR A 219 6.33 -10.34 -10.88
C THR A 219 5.29 -9.69 -10.00
N ARG A 220 5.66 -8.65 -9.23
CA ARG A 220 4.71 -7.92 -8.40
C ARG A 220 3.76 -7.13 -9.28
N TYR A 221 2.50 -7.01 -8.86
CA TYR A 221 1.58 -6.09 -9.49
C TYR A 221 2.09 -4.65 -9.33
N GLU A 222 2.31 -3.98 -10.45
CA GLU A 222 2.46 -2.53 -10.50
C GLU A 222 1.14 -1.95 -11.06
N PRO A 223 0.50 -1.01 -10.36
CA PRO A 223 -0.69 -0.35 -10.89
C PRO A 223 -0.35 0.29 -12.24
N PRO A 224 -1.26 0.24 -13.22
CA PRO A 224 -0.98 0.74 -14.56
C PRO A 224 -0.62 2.23 -14.49
N LYS A 225 0.59 2.58 -14.92
CA LYS A 225 1.00 3.98 -15.08
C LYS A 225 -0.01 4.65 -16.02
N LYS A 226 -0.70 5.70 -15.54
CA LYS A 226 -1.65 6.48 -16.37
C LYS A 226 -0.93 6.83 -17.69
N LYS A 227 -1.44 6.31 -18.82
CA LYS A 227 -0.92 6.66 -20.13
C LYS A 227 -1.06 8.17 -20.28
N LYS A 228 0.07 8.86 -20.52
CA LYS A 228 0.07 10.27 -20.91
C LYS A 228 -0.95 10.43 -22.04
N ALA A 229 -1.89 11.35 -21.87
CA ALA A 229 -2.72 11.81 -22.98
C ALA A 229 -1.76 12.17 -24.12
N LYS A 230 -1.92 11.51 -25.27
CA LYS A 230 -1.15 11.80 -26.47
C LYS A 230 -1.32 13.28 -26.78
N ASP A 231 -0.20 13.98 -26.92
CA ASP A 231 -0.14 15.34 -27.43
C ASP A 231 -1.06 15.50 -28.65
N GLU A 232 -2.06 16.36 -28.53
CA GLU A 232 -2.81 16.86 -29.68
C GLU A 232 -1.82 17.67 -30.55
N PRO A 233 -1.80 17.46 -31.87
CA PRO A 233 -0.94 18.23 -32.76
C PRO A 233 -1.42 19.69 -32.81
N GLU A 234 -0.49 20.62 -32.56
CA GLU A 234 -0.72 22.06 -32.66
C GLU A 234 -1.31 22.44 -34.04
N PRO A 235 -2.32 23.33 -34.11
CA PRO A 235 -2.85 23.81 -35.37
C PRO A 235 -1.83 24.75 -36.03
N LYS A 236 -1.60 24.53 -37.32
CA LYS A 236 -0.83 25.42 -38.22
C LYS A 236 -1.62 26.66 -38.60
#